data_AF-A0A9E1URX0-F1
#
_entry.id   AF-A0A9E1URX0-F1
#
_cell.length_a   1.000
_cell.length_b   1.000
_cell.length_c   1.000
_cell.angle_alpha   90.00
_cell.angle_beta   90.00
_cell.angle_gamma   90.00
#
_symmetry.space_group_name_H-M   'P 1'
#
loop_
_entity.id
_entity.type
_entity.pdbx_description
1 polymer ?
#
loop_
_entity_poly.entity_id
_entity_poly.type
_entity_poly.pdbx_seq_one_letter_code
_entity_poly.pdbx_strand_id
1 'polypeptide(L)'
;VIEPCDDPALFQLSQVNTYAKYAYDADSKGVPAKPGVTHELTLATDRAKTGKALRYTATSKRADNGGWGAKGRRFSPPLDLSGGKGMGFWLHGDGKGESFKAQMRDTKGMWHDMVTRVDFTGWRYISFAWDKLRLDPSKVEYIIFYYNGIPAGATVTCVVDDLRVLHTTFRIPNPTIEVNGTPIRLPVSLGSGEQLRITPAACELRTTGKAESVHLPQPMPDLRPGPNQLRLLLDLPAGVSAQASITKIYPTE
;
A
#
# COMPACT_ATOMS: atom_id res chain seq x y z
N VAL A 1 -10.82 1.24 11.71
CA VAL A 1 -10.57 0.46 10.48
C VAL A 1 -11.59 0.90 9.45
N ILE A 2 -11.19 1.09 8.19
CA ILE A 2 -12.09 1.47 7.08
C ILE A 2 -12.67 0.20 6.45
N GLU A 3 -11.80 -0.76 6.14
CA GLU A 3 -12.15 -2.06 5.57
C GLU A 3 -11.22 -3.13 6.16
N PRO A 4 -11.73 -4.08 6.97
CA PRO A 4 -10.93 -5.17 7.53
C PRO A 4 -10.49 -6.22 6.49
N CYS A 5 -11.04 -6.18 5.27
CA CYS A 5 -10.72 -7.11 4.19
C CYS A 5 -11.10 -8.58 4.50
N ASP A 6 -12.27 -8.80 5.09
CA ASP A 6 -12.72 -10.12 5.54
C ASP A 6 -13.96 -10.68 4.83
N ASP A 7 -14.66 -9.87 4.02
CA ASP A 7 -15.85 -10.30 3.29
C ASP A 7 -15.84 -9.80 1.83
N PRO A 8 -15.50 -10.65 0.85
CA PRO A 8 -15.53 -10.27 -0.57
C PRO A 8 -16.96 -10.00 -1.09
N ALA A 9 -18.02 -10.47 -0.42
CA ALA A 9 -19.40 -10.24 -0.86
C ALA A 9 -19.78 -8.75 -0.81
N LEU A 10 -19.18 -7.98 0.10
CA LEU A 10 -19.39 -6.54 0.22
C LEU A 10 -18.89 -5.75 -0.99
N PHE A 11 -18.06 -6.37 -1.84
CA PHE A 11 -17.51 -5.78 -3.07
C PHE A 11 -18.26 -6.19 -4.35
N GLN A 12 -19.32 -7.00 -4.22
CA GLN A 12 -20.11 -7.43 -5.37
C GLN A 12 -21.13 -6.37 -5.76
N LEU A 13 -21.39 -6.27 -7.07
CA LEU A 13 -22.45 -5.43 -7.59
C LEU A 13 -23.81 -5.91 -7.08
N SER A 14 -24.67 -4.97 -6.71
CA SER A 14 -26.04 -5.24 -6.30
C SER A 14 -26.91 -4.02 -6.59
N GLN A 15 -28.20 -4.10 -6.25
CA GLN A 15 -29.10 -2.95 -6.35
C GLN A 15 -28.61 -1.75 -5.52
N VAL A 16 -27.91 -2.01 -4.40
CA VAL A 16 -27.40 -0.96 -3.52
C VAL A 16 -25.91 -0.68 -3.76
N ASN A 17 -25.09 -1.67 -4.11
CA ASN A 17 -23.67 -1.45 -4.41
C ASN A 17 -23.48 -1.29 -5.93
N THR A 18 -23.42 -0.04 -6.38
CA THR A 18 -23.41 0.32 -7.81
C THR A 18 -22.06 0.91 -8.24
N TYR A 19 -20.96 0.50 -7.60
CA TYR A 19 -19.63 1.10 -7.79
C TYR A 19 -19.18 1.17 -9.26
N ALA A 20 -19.60 0.23 -10.11
CA ALA A 20 -19.19 0.15 -11.51
C ALA A 20 -19.58 1.40 -12.32
N LYS A 21 -20.60 2.16 -11.90
CA LYS A 21 -20.96 3.46 -12.51
C LYS A 21 -19.82 4.49 -12.48
N TYR A 22 -18.88 4.32 -11.56
CA TYR A 22 -17.69 5.16 -11.40
C TYR A 22 -16.46 4.63 -12.12
N ALA A 23 -16.49 3.39 -12.62
CA ALA A 23 -15.42 2.80 -13.39
C ALA A 23 -15.61 3.16 -14.87
N TYR A 24 -14.63 3.88 -15.44
CA TYR A 24 -14.66 4.26 -16.83
C TYR A 24 -13.26 4.53 -17.41
N ASP A 25 -13.16 4.42 -18.73
CA ASP A 25 -12.13 5.01 -19.57
C ASP A 25 -12.80 5.76 -20.75
N ALA A 26 -12.06 6.01 -21.84
CA ALA A 26 -12.60 6.68 -23.01
C ALA A 26 -13.66 5.84 -23.77
N ASP A 27 -13.58 4.50 -23.68
CA ASP A 27 -14.34 3.57 -24.53
C ASP A 27 -15.36 2.72 -23.74
N SER A 28 -15.25 2.69 -22.41
CA SER A 28 -16.01 1.81 -21.53
C SER A 28 -16.40 2.56 -20.27
N LYS A 29 -17.68 2.51 -19.87
CA LYS A 29 -18.21 3.17 -18.68
C LYS A 29 -19.30 2.31 -18.04
N GLY A 30 -19.36 2.29 -16.71
CA GLY A 30 -20.43 1.60 -16.00
C GLY A 30 -20.25 0.08 -15.91
N VAL A 31 -19.07 -0.43 -16.27
CA VAL A 31 -18.73 -1.86 -16.27
C VAL A 31 -17.64 -2.15 -15.25
N PRO A 32 -17.63 -3.34 -14.61
CA PRO A 32 -16.64 -3.64 -13.57
C PRO A 32 -15.26 -3.96 -14.14
N ALA A 33 -15.11 -4.24 -15.44
CA ALA A 33 -13.81 -4.46 -16.08
C ALA A 33 -13.85 -4.08 -17.56
N LYS A 34 -12.68 -3.74 -18.12
CA LYS A 34 -12.54 -3.46 -19.56
C LYS A 34 -12.87 -4.71 -20.37
N PRO A 35 -13.51 -4.60 -21.55
CA PRO A 35 -13.68 -5.73 -22.46
C PRO A 35 -12.35 -6.48 -22.71
N GLY A 36 -12.40 -7.81 -22.57
CA GLY A 36 -11.22 -8.68 -22.62
C GLY A 36 -10.52 -8.90 -21.28
N VAL A 37 -10.98 -8.28 -20.18
CA VAL A 37 -10.49 -8.53 -18.83
C VAL A 37 -11.54 -9.29 -18.02
N THR A 38 -11.08 -10.33 -17.32
CA THR A 38 -11.87 -11.05 -16.30
C THR A 38 -11.22 -10.81 -14.94
N HIS A 39 -11.99 -10.86 -13.86
CA HIS A 39 -11.47 -10.60 -12.53
C HIS A 39 -12.33 -11.21 -11.42
N GLU A 40 -11.74 -11.38 -10.25
CA GLU A 40 -12.42 -11.90 -9.07
C GLU A 40 -11.80 -11.32 -7.80
N LEU A 41 -12.62 -11.17 -6.76
CA LEU A 41 -12.18 -10.81 -5.42
C LEU A 41 -12.57 -11.93 -4.48
N THR A 42 -11.59 -12.57 -3.85
CA THR A 42 -11.80 -13.72 -2.98
C THR A 42 -11.17 -13.49 -1.62
N LEU A 43 -11.63 -14.23 -0.62
CA LEU A 43 -11.00 -14.23 0.70
C LEU A 43 -9.66 -14.98 0.61
N ALA A 44 -8.62 -14.40 1.20
CA ALA A 44 -7.32 -15.02 1.38
C ALA A 44 -7.07 -15.24 2.87
N THR A 45 -7.07 -16.51 3.28
CA THR A 45 -6.69 -16.94 4.64
C THR A 45 -5.27 -17.53 4.66
N ASP A 46 -4.79 -18.02 3.53
CA ASP A 46 -3.44 -18.56 3.33
C ASP A 46 -2.36 -17.48 3.22
N ARG A 47 -2.78 -16.24 2.98
CA ARG A 47 -1.88 -15.10 2.73
C ARG A 47 -2.47 -13.82 3.32
N ALA A 48 -2.67 -13.81 4.64
CA ALA A 48 -3.10 -12.62 5.38
C ALA A 48 -1.97 -12.09 6.27
N LYS A 49 -1.87 -10.77 6.38
CA LYS A 49 -0.96 -10.07 7.28
C LYS A 49 -1.56 -9.91 8.68
N THR A 50 -2.88 -9.71 8.78
CA THR A 50 -3.60 -9.50 10.05
C THR A 50 -4.63 -10.60 10.37
N GLY A 51 -4.64 -11.68 9.58
CA GLY A 51 -5.46 -12.87 9.79
C GLY A 51 -6.48 -13.11 8.68
N LYS A 52 -7.04 -12.04 8.09
CA LYS A 52 -7.89 -12.12 6.88
C LYS A 52 -7.50 -11.04 5.89
N ALA A 53 -7.55 -11.36 4.61
CA ALA A 53 -7.24 -10.43 3.54
C ALA A 53 -8.10 -10.70 2.30
N LEU A 54 -8.16 -9.75 1.38
CA LEU A 54 -8.83 -9.91 0.08
C LEU A 54 -7.81 -10.10 -1.01
N ARG A 55 -7.90 -11.20 -1.75
CA ARG A 55 -7.12 -11.46 -2.97
C ARG A 55 -7.89 -10.94 -4.16
N TYR A 56 -7.31 -9.96 -4.84
CA TYR A 56 -7.84 -9.44 -6.09
C TYR A 56 -7.02 -10.00 -7.25
N THR A 57 -7.68 -10.74 -8.15
CA THR A 57 -7.03 -11.33 -9.33
C THR A 57 -7.72 -10.81 -10.59
N ALA A 58 -6.94 -10.45 -11.61
CA ALA A 58 -7.47 -10.06 -12.91
C ALA A 58 -6.63 -10.65 -14.05
N THR A 59 -7.28 -11.14 -15.10
CA THR A 59 -6.66 -11.69 -16.31
C THR A 59 -7.06 -10.87 -17.52
N SER A 60 -6.08 -10.33 -18.24
CA SER A 60 -6.27 -9.62 -19.50
C SER A 60 -5.99 -10.56 -20.69
N LYS A 61 -6.99 -10.80 -21.54
CA LYS A 61 -6.83 -11.47 -22.85
C LYS A 61 -6.59 -10.46 -23.98
N ARG A 62 -6.33 -9.20 -23.64
CA ARG A 62 -6.08 -8.13 -24.61
C ARG A 62 -4.66 -8.24 -25.18
N ALA A 63 -4.48 -7.70 -26.39
CA ALA A 63 -3.17 -7.58 -27.03
C ALA A 63 -2.39 -6.32 -26.60
N ASP A 64 -3.04 -5.38 -25.90
CA ASP A 64 -2.43 -4.17 -25.36
C ASP A 64 -2.30 -4.23 -23.83
N ASN A 65 -1.51 -3.30 -23.27
CA ASN A 65 -1.37 -3.11 -21.82
C ASN A 65 -2.50 -2.24 -21.24
N GLY A 66 -3.66 -2.15 -21.92
CA GLY A 66 -4.77 -1.27 -21.57
C GLY A 66 -5.80 -1.91 -20.64
N GLY A 67 -5.54 -3.13 -20.14
CA GLY A 67 -6.48 -3.84 -19.28
C GLY A 67 -6.71 -3.14 -17.94
N TRP A 68 -7.97 -3.11 -17.48
CA TRP A 68 -8.33 -2.66 -16.15
C TRP A 68 -9.54 -3.42 -15.59
N GLY A 69 -9.65 -3.42 -14.27
CA GLY A 69 -10.79 -4.00 -13.54
C GLY A 69 -11.00 -3.27 -12.21
N ALA A 70 -12.24 -3.21 -11.75
CA ALA A 70 -12.67 -2.52 -10.54
C ALA A 70 -13.54 -3.40 -9.63
N LYS A 71 -13.27 -3.41 -8.32
CA LYS A 71 -14.12 -4.00 -7.28
C LYS A 71 -14.33 -2.96 -6.19
N GLY A 72 -15.58 -2.66 -5.84
CA GLY A 72 -15.86 -1.59 -4.89
C GLY A 72 -16.87 -1.98 -3.83
N ARG A 73 -16.67 -1.48 -2.61
CA ARG A 73 -17.59 -1.60 -1.49
C ARG A 73 -18.29 -0.26 -1.28
N ARG A 74 -19.60 -0.31 -1.10
CA ARG A 74 -20.41 0.82 -0.63
C ARG A 74 -20.51 0.80 0.89
N PHE A 75 -20.46 1.97 1.50
CA PHE A 75 -20.77 2.21 2.90
C PHE A 75 -22.16 2.84 3.01
N SER A 76 -23.04 2.21 3.79
CA SER A 76 -24.37 2.71 4.11
C SER A 76 -24.65 2.41 5.58
N PRO A 77 -24.62 3.42 6.47
CA PRO A 77 -24.36 4.84 6.20
C PRO A 77 -22.92 5.11 5.70
N PRO A 78 -22.67 6.27 5.04
CA PRO A 78 -21.31 6.70 4.70
C PRO A 78 -20.41 6.78 5.92
N LEU A 79 -19.10 6.54 5.72
CA LEU A 79 -18.11 6.64 6.78
C LEU A 79 -17.71 8.10 7.03
N ASP A 80 -17.63 8.46 8.32
CA ASP A 80 -16.97 9.68 8.76
C ASP A 80 -15.50 9.39 9.09
N LEU A 81 -14.62 9.85 8.22
CA LEU A 81 -13.17 9.78 8.37
C LEU A 81 -12.57 11.17 8.67
N SER A 82 -13.34 12.20 8.98
CA SER A 82 -12.82 13.57 9.14
C SER A 82 -11.72 13.72 10.21
N GLY A 83 -11.67 12.83 11.20
CA GLY A 83 -10.71 12.85 12.31
C GLY A 83 -9.31 12.27 12.05
N GLY A 84 -9.02 11.73 10.86
CA GLY A 84 -7.66 11.27 10.54
C GLY A 84 -6.76 12.32 9.88
N LYS A 85 -5.68 11.83 9.26
CA LYS A 85 -4.69 12.58 8.47
C LYS A 85 -4.24 11.81 7.22
N GLY A 86 -4.73 10.60 7.01
CA GLY A 86 -4.36 9.75 5.90
C GLY A 86 -5.06 8.40 5.92
N MET A 87 -4.67 7.54 5.00
CA MET A 87 -5.13 6.16 4.89
C MET A 87 -3.93 5.24 4.66
N GLY A 88 -3.97 4.03 5.20
CA GLY A 88 -2.98 3.01 4.89
C GLY A 88 -3.56 1.61 4.84
N PHE A 89 -2.85 0.70 4.18
CA PHE A 89 -3.20 -0.71 4.04
C PHE A 89 -1.96 -1.55 3.71
N TRP A 90 -2.02 -2.85 3.97
CA TRP A 90 -1.04 -3.80 3.47
C TRP A 90 -1.40 -4.23 2.06
N LEU A 91 -0.41 -4.23 1.17
CA LEU A 91 -0.53 -4.73 -0.20
C LEU A 91 0.57 -5.75 -0.46
N HIS A 92 0.19 -6.99 -0.78
CA HIS A 92 1.09 -7.99 -1.30
C HIS A 92 1.11 -7.89 -2.82
N GLY A 93 2.24 -7.48 -3.41
CA GLY A 93 2.42 -7.39 -4.86
C GLY A 93 2.92 -8.69 -5.49
N ASP A 94 2.70 -8.85 -6.79
CA ASP A 94 3.25 -9.94 -7.61
C ASP A 94 4.37 -9.49 -8.57
N GLY A 95 4.68 -8.19 -8.59
CA GLY A 95 5.78 -7.60 -9.36
C GLY A 95 5.51 -7.44 -10.85
N LYS A 96 4.26 -7.57 -11.33
CA LYS A 96 3.95 -7.56 -12.78
C LYS A 96 3.78 -6.17 -13.39
N GLY A 97 3.85 -5.13 -12.58
CA GLY A 97 3.92 -3.75 -13.04
C GLY A 97 2.59 -3.16 -13.48
N GLU A 98 1.45 -3.71 -13.12
CA GLU A 98 0.19 -2.98 -13.18
C GLU A 98 0.15 -1.90 -12.06
N SER A 99 -0.83 -1.01 -12.14
CA SER A 99 -1.14 -0.08 -11.06
C SER A 99 -2.31 -0.60 -10.25
N PHE A 100 -2.12 -0.79 -8.95
CA PHE A 100 -3.20 -0.99 -7.99
C PHE A 100 -3.66 0.38 -7.48
N LYS A 101 -4.97 0.66 -7.53
CA LYS A 101 -5.53 1.90 -6.98
C LYS A 101 -6.54 1.60 -5.90
N ALA A 102 -6.46 2.31 -4.78
CA ALA A 102 -7.56 2.44 -3.84
C ALA A 102 -8.19 3.82 -4.06
N GLN A 103 -9.42 3.88 -4.56
CA GLN A 103 -10.15 5.13 -4.80
C GLN A 103 -11.21 5.31 -3.72
N MET A 104 -11.17 6.42 -3.01
CA MET A 104 -12.29 6.85 -2.17
C MET A 104 -13.25 7.72 -2.98
N ARG A 105 -14.55 7.61 -2.66
CA ARG A 105 -15.57 8.56 -3.13
C ARG A 105 -16.46 9.04 -2.00
N ASP A 106 -16.83 10.31 -2.04
CA ASP A 106 -17.84 10.86 -1.14
C ASP A 106 -19.26 10.78 -1.71
N THR A 107 -20.27 11.13 -0.91
CA THR A 107 -21.68 11.16 -1.31
C THR A 107 -22.00 12.17 -2.41
N LYS A 108 -21.10 13.13 -2.71
CA LYS A 108 -21.25 14.07 -3.84
C LYS A 108 -20.64 13.52 -5.12
N GLY A 109 -20.05 12.33 -5.07
CA GLY A 109 -19.36 11.70 -6.19
C GLY A 109 -17.95 12.23 -6.44
N MET A 110 -17.42 13.12 -5.58
CA MET A 110 -16.01 13.51 -5.64
C MET A 110 -15.14 12.32 -5.29
N TRP A 111 -13.94 12.25 -5.84
CA TRP A 111 -13.05 11.12 -5.66
C TRP A 111 -11.60 11.53 -5.42
N HIS A 112 -10.86 10.62 -4.82
CA HIS A 112 -9.42 10.73 -4.66
C HIS A 112 -8.80 9.37 -4.99
N ASP A 113 -7.86 9.37 -5.93
CA ASP A 113 -7.14 8.17 -6.36
C ASP A 113 -5.85 8.03 -5.57
N MET A 114 -5.69 6.89 -4.91
CA MET A 114 -4.43 6.52 -4.29
C MET A 114 -3.81 5.37 -5.07
N VAL A 115 -2.76 5.68 -5.84
CA VAL A 115 -2.18 4.80 -6.85
C VAL A 115 -0.84 4.23 -6.38
N THR A 116 -0.67 2.92 -6.51
CA THR A 116 0.58 2.20 -6.25
C THR A 116 0.96 1.38 -7.47
N ARG A 117 2.17 1.58 -7.98
CA ARG A 117 2.75 0.70 -9.00
C ARG A 117 3.15 -0.63 -8.34
N VAL A 118 2.76 -1.76 -8.93
CA VAL A 118 3.04 -3.11 -8.43
C VAL A 118 4.30 -3.67 -9.11
N ASP A 119 5.43 -2.99 -8.93
CA ASP A 119 6.75 -3.43 -9.41
C ASP A 119 7.54 -4.24 -8.38
N PHE A 120 6.82 -4.76 -7.37
CA PHE A 120 7.39 -5.43 -6.23
C PHE A 120 6.65 -6.72 -5.90
N THR A 121 7.40 -7.66 -5.33
CA THR A 121 6.86 -8.90 -4.78
C THR A 121 6.81 -8.84 -3.26
N GLY A 122 5.82 -9.48 -2.66
CA GLY A 122 5.68 -9.53 -1.21
C GLY A 122 4.92 -8.34 -0.62
N TRP A 123 4.86 -8.31 0.71
CA TRP A 123 4.11 -7.31 1.46
C TRP A 123 4.80 -5.95 1.51
N ARG A 124 4.04 -4.89 1.22
CA ARG A 124 4.38 -3.50 1.55
C ARG A 124 3.22 -2.85 2.28
N TYR A 125 3.53 -2.00 3.26
CA TYR A 125 2.53 -1.10 3.82
C TYR A 125 2.46 0.14 2.94
N ILE A 126 1.29 0.40 2.39
CA ILE A 126 1.03 1.55 1.52
C ILE A 126 0.32 2.60 2.36
N SER A 127 0.78 3.84 2.32
CA SER A 127 0.15 4.95 3.02
C SER A 127 0.00 6.19 2.12
N PHE A 128 -1.05 6.95 2.37
CA PHE A 128 -1.36 8.20 1.67
C PHE A 128 -1.83 9.24 2.69
N ALA A 129 -1.25 10.44 2.64
CA ALA A 129 -1.69 11.57 3.44
C ALA A 129 -2.93 12.24 2.84
N TRP A 130 -3.69 12.99 3.65
CA TRP A 130 -4.83 13.79 3.18
C TRP A 130 -4.47 15.21 2.74
N ASP A 131 -3.20 15.54 2.68
CA ASP A 131 -2.69 16.86 2.24
C ASP A 131 -3.29 17.32 0.90
N LYS A 132 -3.67 16.38 0.02
CA LYS A 132 -4.26 16.67 -1.30
C LYS A 132 -5.66 16.08 -1.48
N LEU A 133 -6.37 15.76 -0.40
CA LEU A 133 -7.69 15.13 -0.47
C LEU A 133 -8.68 16.01 -1.25
N ARG A 134 -9.41 15.43 -2.21
CA ARG A 134 -10.33 16.15 -3.12
C ARG A 134 -11.81 15.84 -2.89
N LEU A 135 -12.13 15.24 -1.76
CA LEU A 135 -13.47 14.80 -1.38
C LEU A 135 -13.75 15.19 0.08
N ASP A 136 -15.01 15.11 0.49
CA ASP A 136 -15.44 15.30 1.89
C ASP A 136 -15.15 14.02 2.71
N PRO A 137 -14.14 14.02 3.61
CA PRO A 137 -13.80 12.84 4.38
C PRO A 137 -14.88 12.47 5.40
N SER A 138 -15.83 13.36 5.73
CA SER A 138 -16.93 13.05 6.65
C SER A 138 -18.07 12.24 6.01
N LYS A 139 -18.01 12.03 4.68
CA LYS A 139 -19.10 11.43 3.90
C LYS A 139 -18.59 10.41 2.88
N VAL A 140 -17.62 9.59 3.25
CA VAL A 140 -17.05 8.58 2.33
C VAL A 140 -18.07 7.47 2.09
N GLU A 141 -18.55 7.37 0.86
CA GLU A 141 -19.58 6.42 0.43
C GLU A 141 -19.00 5.16 -0.21
N TYR A 142 -17.84 5.25 -0.87
CA TYR A 142 -17.21 4.09 -1.50
C TYR A 142 -15.71 4.02 -1.26
N ILE A 143 -15.22 2.78 -1.16
CA ILE A 143 -13.84 2.42 -1.50
C ILE A 143 -13.88 1.50 -2.72
N ILE A 144 -13.04 1.78 -3.71
CA ILE A 144 -12.97 1.00 -4.96
C ILE A 144 -11.53 0.63 -5.26
N PHE A 145 -11.26 -0.67 -5.37
CA PHE A 145 -9.98 -1.21 -5.79
C PHE A 145 -9.95 -1.35 -7.31
N TYR A 146 -8.95 -0.75 -7.94
CA TYR A 146 -8.72 -0.88 -9.38
C TYR A 146 -7.39 -1.57 -9.66
N TYR A 147 -7.37 -2.35 -10.73
CA TYR A 147 -6.18 -2.53 -11.54
C TYR A 147 -6.27 -1.65 -12.76
N ASN A 148 -5.20 -0.93 -13.08
CA ASN A 148 -5.02 -0.23 -14.34
C ASN A 148 -3.69 -0.63 -14.97
N GLY A 149 -3.67 -0.75 -16.30
CA GLY A 149 -2.44 -1.06 -17.01
C GLY A 149 -2.04 -2.54 -16.89
N ILE A 150 -3.02 -3.44 -16.79
CA ILE A 150 -2.76 -4.88 -16.76
C ILE A 150 -2.05 -5.26 -18.07
N PRO A 151 -0.85 -5.89 -18.02
CA PRO A 151 -0.12 -6.23 -19.24
C PRO A 151 -0.90 -7.16 -20.18
N ALA A 152 -0.60 -7.07 -21.47
CA ALA A 152 -1.19 -7.93 -22.50
C ALA A 152 -1.00 -9.41 -22.17
N GLY A 153 -2.07 -10.21 -22.28
CA GLY A 153 -2.05 -11.65 -21.98
C GLY A 153 -1.76 -12.04 -20.53
N ALA A 154 -1.61 -11.08 -19.61
CA ALA A 154 -1.17 -11.35 -18.25
C ALA A 154 -2.34 -11.57 -17.27
N THR A 155 -2.06 -12.37 -16.24
CA THR A 155 -2.82 -12.43 -15.00
C THR A 155 -2.06 -11.68 -13.92
N VAL A 156 -2.70 -10.78 -13.19
CA VAL A 156 -2.12 -10.04 -12.07
C VAL A 156 -2.88 -10.36 -10.78
N THR A 157 -2.17 -10.37 -9.66
CA THR A 157 -2.74 -10.67 -8.35
C THR A 157 -2.10 -9.84 -7.26
N CYS A 158 -2.93 -9.19 -6.46
CA CYS A 158 -2.54 -8.57 -5.21
C CYS A 158 -3.39 -9.12 -4.08
N VAL A 159 -2.82 -9.09 -2.87
CA VAL A 159 -3.59 -9.34 -1.65
C VAL A 159 -3.60 -8.06 -0.81
N VAL A 160 -4.78 -7.61 -0.41
CA VAL A 160 -5.03 -6.36 0.31
C VAL A 160 -5.53 -6.69 1.70
N ASP A 161 -4.99 -6.03 2.72
CA ASP A 161 -5.29 -6.32 4.12
C ASP A 161 -5.28 -5.03 4.96
N ASP A 162 -6.20 -4.96 5.93
CA ASP A 162 -6.32 -3.93 6.98
C ASP A 162 -6.24 -2.48 6.48
N LEU A 163 -7.21 -2.10 5.65
CA LEU A 163 -7.39 -0.71 5.22
C LEU A 163 -7.88 0.13 6.39
N ARG A 164 -7.08 1.11 6.80
CA ARG A 164 -7.33 1.92 7.99
C ARG A 164 -7.12 3.40 7.75
N VAL A 165 -7.81 4.19 8.56
CA VAL A 165 -7.51 5.61 8.75
C VAL A 165 -6.22 5.75 9.54
N LEU A 166 -5.37 6.69 9.14
CA LEU A 166 -4.18 7.10 9.85
C LEU A 166 -4.49 8.38 10.60
N HIS A 167 -4.28 8.42 11.91
CA HIS A 167 -4.48 9.64 12.72
C HIS A 167 -3.21 10.51 12.79
N THR A 168 -2.09 9.99 12.31
CA THR A 168 -0.82 10.71 12.22
C THR A 168 -0.10 10.33 10.94
N THR A 169 0.55 11.31 10.32
CA THR A 169 1.52 11.14 9.24
C THR A 169 2.93 11.46 9.72
N PHE A 170 3.16 11.34 11.03
CA PHE A 170 4.44 11.59 11.68
C PHE A 170 5.56 10.82 10.98
N ARG A 171 6.61 11.56 10.62
CA ARG A 171 7.84 10.98 10.09
C ARG A 171 8.84 10.89 11.21
N ILE A 172 9.40 9.71 11.39
CA ILE A 172 10.35 9.40 12.47
C ILE A 172 11.69 10.03 12.10
N PRO A 173 12.13 11.09 12.79
CA PRO A 173 13.40 11.72 12.48
C PRO A 173 14.53 10.85 13.01
N ASN A 174 15.56 10.72 12.19
CA ASN A 174 16.86 10.19 12.56
C ASN A 174 16.82 8.85 13.32
N PRO A 175 16.20 7.80 12.74
CA PRO A 175 16.17 6.48 13.35
C PRO A 175 17.60 5.99 13.62
N THR A 176 17.79 5.26 14.71
CA THR A 176 19.11 4.75 15.09
C THR A 176 19.18 3.25 14.87
N ILE A 177 20.18 2.79 14.12
CA ILE A 177 20.53 1.37 14.07
C ILE A 177 21.68 1.12 15.04
N GLU A 178 21.49 0.15 15.93
CA GLU A 178 22.52 -0.33 16.83
C GLU A 178 23.00 -1.71 16.36
N VAL A 179 24.31 -1.84 16.15
CA VAL A 179 24.98 -3.08 15.77
C VAL A 179 25.92 -3.47 16.90
N ASN A 180 25.65 -4.59 17.57
CA ASN A 180 26.45 -5.10 18.70
C ASN A 180 26.74 -4.04 19.78
N GLY A 181 25.76 -3.20 20.10
CA GLY A 181 25.87 -2.12 21.09
C GLY A 181 26.44 -0.80 20.57
N THR A 182 26.86 -0.72 19.30
CA THR A 182 27.32 0.54 18.68
C THR A 182 26.16 1.21 17.92
N PRO A 183 25.67 2.37 18.38
CA PRO A 183 24.58 3.08 17.73
C PRO A 183 25.06 3.94 16.56
N ILE A 184 24.28 3.96 15.48
CA ILE A 184 24.45 4.85 14.33
C ILE A 184 23.12 5.54 14.07
N ARG A 185 23.14 6.86 14.22
CA ARG A 185 22.00 7.71 13.96
C ARG A 185 21.93 8.03 12.46
N LEU A 186 20.88 7.58 11.80
CA LEU A 186 20.73 7.72 10.36
C LEU A 186 20.26 9.15 10.02
N PRO A 187 20.87 9.87 9.07
CA PRO A 187 20.53 11.26 8.74
C PRO A 187 19.31 11.36 7.80
N VAL A 188 18.21 10.69 8.16
CA VAL A 188 17.01 10.54 7.33
C VAL A 188 15.75 10.63 8.19
N SER A 189 14.62 10.98 7.59
CA SER A 189 13.32 10.97 8.24
C SER A 189 12.43 9.91 7.59
N LEU A 190 11.98 8.92 8.37
CA LEU A 190 11.25 7.75 7.89
C LEU A 190 9.74 7.93 8.05
N GLY A 191 9.01 7.91 6.93
CA GLY A 191 7.56 7.88 6.89
C GLY A 191 6.99 6.46 6.83
N SER A 192 5.67 6.35 7.01
CA SER A 192 4.96 5.08 6.89
C SER A 192 5.02 4.53 5.46
N GLY A 193 5.45 3.27 5.32
CA GLY A 193 5.58 2.59 4.02
C GLY A 193 6.89 2.84 3.27
N GLU A 194 7.77 3.68 3.80
CA GLU A 194 9.10 3.90 3.25
C GLU A 194 10.11 2.86 3.75
N GLN A 195 11.17 2.62 2.98
CA GLN A 195 12.20 1.64 3.29
C GLN A 195 13.57 2.30 3.39
N LEU A 196 14.38 1.85 4.35
CA LEU A 196 15.80 2.18 4.41
C LEU A 196 16.62 0.98 3.97
N ARG A 197 17.45 1.18 2.94
CA ARG A 197 18.53 0.25 2.59
C ARG A 197 19.83 0.84 3.10
N ILE A 198 20.57 0.08 3.89
CA ILE A 198 21.79 0.59 4.54
C ILE A 198 22.97 -0.23 4.06
N THR A 199 24.04 0.48 3.69
CA THR A 199 25.34 -0.05 3.30
C THR A 199 26.38 0.39 4.33
N PRO A 200 27.65 -0.08 4.25
CA PRO A 200 28.68 0.33 5.20
C PRO A 200 28.92 1.84 5.27
N ALA A 201 28.72 2.57 4.17
CA ALA A 201 29.04 4.00 4.07
C ALA A 201 27.80 4.92 3.92
N ALA A 202 26.64 4.37 3.57
CA ALA A 202 25.47 5.17 3.23
C ALA A 202 24.15 4.51 3.67
N CYS A 203 23.11 5.33 3.74
CA CYS A 203 21.73 4.87 3.79
C CYS A 203 20.96 5.43 2.60
N GLU A 204 20.12 4.60 2.00
CA GLU A 204 19.25 4.94 0.88
C GLU A 204 17.80 4.88 1.37
N LEU A 205 17.15 6.05 1.41
CA LEU A 205 15.72 6.16 1.67
C LEU A 205 14.96 5.90 0.36
N ARG A 206 14.12 4.88 0.38
CA ARG A 206 13.30 4.46 -0.74
C ARG A 206 11.84 4.78 -0.46
N THR A 207 11.24 5.53 -1.35
CA THR A 207 9.81 5.81 -1.41
C THR A 207 9.23 5.30 -2.72
N THR A 208 7.92 5.38 -2.92
CA THR A 208 7.28 4.92 -4.16
C THR A 208 7.85 5.69 -5.37
N GLY A 209 8.64 5.00 -6.20
CA GLY A 209 9.22 5.55 -7.43
C GLY A 209 10.43 6.48 -7.25
N LYS A 210 10.95 6.65 -6.02
CA LYS A 210 12.13 7.48 -5.75
C LYS A 210 13.06 6.80 -4.74
N ALA A 211 14.36 6.93 -4.96
CA ALA A 211 15.39 6.58 -3.98
C ALA A 211 16.35 7.75 -3.78
N GLU A 212 16.78 7.98 -2.55
CA GLU A 212 17.69 9.06 -2.17
C GLU A 212 18.75 8.52 -1.21
N SER A 213 20.02 8.69 -1.56
CA SER A 213 21.15 8.20 -0.77
C SER A 213 21.79 9.31 0.04
N VAL A 214 22.08 9.04 1.31
CA VAL A 214 22.75 9.94 2.24
C VAL A 214 23.92 9.20 2.89
N HIS A 215 25.09 9.84 2.93
CA HIS A 215 26.27 9.29 3.62
C HIS A 215 26.01 9.18 5.12
N LEU A 216 26.49 8.09 5.72
CA LEU A 216 26.40 7.94 7.16
C LEU A 216 27.38 8.89 7.87
N PRO A 217 27.03 9.38 9.06
CA PRO A 217 27.95 10.21 9.87
C PRO A 217 29.18 9.41 10.32
N GLN A 218 29.07 8.09 10.38
CA GLN A 218 30.15 7.15 10.67
C GLN A 218 29.88 5.82 9.94
N PRO A 219 30.92 5.05 9.57
CA PRO A 219 30.73 3.74 8.94
C PRO A 219 29.95 2.77 9.83
N MET A 220 29.20 1.86 9.22
CA MET A 220 28.61 0.72 9.95
C MET A 220 29.70 -0.17 10.55
N PRO A 221 29.55 -0.63 11.81
CA PRO A 221 30.44 -1.63 12.39
C PRO A 221 30.44 -2.91 11.59
N ASP A 222 31.61 -3.53 11.50
CA ASP A 222 31.73 -4.87 10.94
C ASP A 222 30.93 -5.88 11.77
N LEU A 223 30.29 -6.79 11.06
CA LEU A 223 29.60 -7.90 11.68
C LEU A 223 30.62 -8.96 12.09
N ARG A 224 30.49 -9.46 13.31
CA ARG A 224 31.37 -10.51 13.84
C ARG A 224 31.01 -11.86 13.23
N PRO A 225 31.96 -12.81 13.13
CA PRO A 225 31.63 -14.21 12.92
C PRO A 225 30.61 -14.70 13.97
N GLY A 226 29.57 -15.39 13.52
CA GLY A 226 28.52 -15.90 14.41
C GLY A 226 27.38 -14.90 14.70
N PRO A 227 26.69 -15.04 15.84
CA PRO A 227 25.55 -14.21 16.20
C PRO A 227 25.90 -12.72 16.30
N ASN A 228 25.05 -11.86 15.75
CA ASN A 228 25.15 -10.41 15.88
C ASN A 228 23.82 -9.87 16.38
N GLN A 229 23.86 -8.86 17.24
CA GLN A 229 22.67 -8.15 17.71
C GLN A 229 22.43 -6.92 16.83
N LEU A 230 21.22 -6.82 16.28
CA LEU A 230 20.75 -5.66 15.53
C LEU A 230 19.50 -5.10 16.20
N ARG A 231 19.48 -3.79 16.45
CA ARG A 231 18.31 -3.08 16.98
C ARG A 231 18.03 -1.84 16.14
N LEU A 232 16.76 -1.57 15.91
CA LEU A 232 16.28 -0.31 15.37
C LEU A 232 15.58 0.45 16.50
N LEU A 233 16.09 1.62 16.82
CA LEU A 233 15.59 2.49 17.85
C LEU A 233 14.91 3.69 17.18
N LEU A 234 13.67 3.97 17.59
CA LEU A 234 12.81 4.99 17.01
C LEU A 234 12.35 5.93 18.11
N ASP A 235 12.67 7.21 17.97
CA ASP A 235 12.20 8.25 18.89
C ASP A 235 10.77 8.64 18.49
N LEU A 236 9.78 8.07 19.18
CA LEU A 236 8.36 8.30 18.90
C LEU A 236 7.76 9.28 19.91
N PRO A 237 6.92 10.24 19.47
CA PRO A 237 6.11 11.06 20.37
C PRO A 237 5.16 10.20 21.21
N ALA A 238 4.73 10.72 22.36
CA ALA A 238 3.74 10.05 23.20
C ALA A 238 2.46 9.73 22.41
N GLY A 239 1.97 8.49 22.52
CA GLY A 239 0.77 8.02 21.81
C GLY A 239 1.00 7.59 20.36
N VAL A 240 2.23 7.71 19.82
CA VAL A 240 2.58 7.20 18.49
C VAL A 240 3.17 5.80 18.60
N SER A 241 2.63 4.85 17.84
CA SER A 241 3.20 3.52 17.66
C SER A 241 3.79 3.36 16.26
N ALA A 242 4.92 2.69 16.15
CA ALA A 242 5.50 2.28 14.87
C ALA A 242 5.80 0.80 14.86
N GLN A 243 5.64 0.17 13.70
CA GLN A 243 6.12 -1.19 13.45
C GLN A 243 7.12 -1.13 12.29
N ALA A 244 8.28 -1.75 12.49
CA ALA A 244 9.32 -1.84 11.49
C ALA A 244 9.90 -3.26 11.48
N SER A 245 10.32 -3.73 10.31
CA SER A 245 11.04 -4.99 10.15
C SER A 245 12.46 -4.70 9.69
N ILE A 246 13.44 -5.33 10.34
CA ILE A 246 14.84 -5.29 9.93
C ILE A 246 15.14 -6.60 9.22
N THR A 247 15.75 -6.52 8.03
CA THR A 247 16.24 -7.69 7.31
C THR A 247 17.71 -7.50 7.01
N LYS A 248 18.53 -8.46 7.42
CA LYS A 248 19.93 -8.54 7.02
C LYS A 248 20.01 -9.23 5.66
N ILE A 249 20.66 -8.57 4.70
CA ILE A 249 20.89 -9.13 3.36
C ILE A 249 22.38 -9.46 3.27
N TYR A 250 22.70 -10.72 2.99
CA TYR A 250 24.05 -11.11 2.62
C TYR A 250 24.23 -10.84 1.13
N PRO A 251 25.34 -10.22 0.68
CA PRO A 251 25.66 -10.17 -0.73
C PRO A 251 25.72 -11.61 -1.26
N THR A 252 25.04 -11.87 -2.37
CA THR A 252 25.35 -13.05 -3.18
C THR A 252 26.63 -12.73 -3.95
N GLU A 253 27.67 -13.54 -3.74
CA GLU A 253 28.89 -13.55 -4.57
C GLU A 253 28.58 -13.84 -6.03
#